data_AF-A0A1I8NJ46-F1
#
_entry.id   AF-A0A1I8NJ46-F1
#
_cell.length_a   1.000
_cell.length_b   1.000
_cell.length_c   1.000
_cell.angle_alpha   90.00
_cell.angle_beta   90.00
_cell.angle_gamma   90.00
#
_symmetry.space_group_name_H-M   'P 1'
#
loop_
_entity.id
_entity.type
_entity.pdbx_description
1 polymer ?
#
loop_
_entity_poly.entity_id
_entity_poly.type
_entity_poly.pdbx_seq_one_letter_code
_entity_poly.pdbx_strand_id
1 'polypeptide(L)' 'MEANKPNNSSPNQGSLNIEYNKDRRGREASLQYNHNLYTSRDGRGSIDAYAQGSRNFDHNRNNFGGGIQGKWRF' A
#
# COMPACT_ATOMS: atom_id res chain seq x y z
N MET A 1 -10.17 -21.16 8.97
CA MET A 1 -10.16 -19.92 8.16
C MET A 1 -8.78 -19.33 8.33
N GLU A 2 -7.89 -19.55 7.35
CA GLU A 2 -6.51 -19.09 7.42
C GLU A 2 -6.47 -17.64 6.94
N ALA A 3 -6.02 -16.72 7.81
CA ALA A 3 -5.88 -15.32 7.46
C ALA A 3 -4.68 -15.15 6.51
N ASN A 4 -4.89 -14.49 5.37
CA ASN A 4 -3.82 -14.10 4.45
C ASN A 4 -2.76 -13.29 5.20
N LYS A 5 -1.53 -13.81 5.30
CA LYS A 5 -0.41 -13.08 5.87
C LYS A 5 0.08 -12.04 4.86
N PRO A 6 0.18 -10.75 5.23
CA PRO A 6 0.80 -9.75 4.38
C PRO A 6 2.26 -10.11 4.15
N ASN A 7 2.70 -10.14 2.89
CA ASN A 7 4.10 -10.33 2.53
C ASN A 7 4.86 -9.03 2.84
N ASN A 8 5.63 -9.04 3.92
CA ASN A 8 6.41 -7.88 4.35
C ASN A 8 7.73 -7.84 3.55
N SER A 9 7.76 -7.08 2.44
CA SER A 9 8.99 -6.90 1.64
C SER A 9 9.98 -5.96 2.31
N SER A 10 11.26 -6.33 2.18
CA SER A 10 12.47 -5.77 2.78
C SER A 10 12.63 -4.23 2.66
N PRO A 11 13.33 -3.56 3.59
CA PRO A 11 13.43 -2.08 3.67
C PRO A 11 14.02 -1.36 2.44
N ASN A 12 14.65 -2.08 1.50
CA ASN A 12 15.21 -1.53 0.25
C ASN A 12 14.35 -1.80 -1.00
N GLN A 13 13.24 -2.53 -0.86
CA GLN A 13 12.34 -2.88 -1.96
C GLN A 13 10.93 -2.59 -1.45
N GLY A 14 10.26 -1.58 -2.01
CA GLY A 14 8.95 -1.09 -1.51
C GLY A 14 8.00 -2.20 -1.02
N SER A 15 7.25 -1.92 0.04
CA SER A 15 6.33 -2.88 0.65
C SER A 15 5.05 -3.00 -0.17
N LEU A 16 4.64 -4.24 -0.41
CA LEU A 16 3.40 -4.58 -1.11
C LEU A 16 2.53 -5.45 -0.21
N ASN A 17 1.36 -4.93 0.15
CA ASN A 17 0.35 -5.70 0.86
C ASN A 17 -0.81 -6.01 -0.10
N ILE A 18 -1.20 -7.28 -0.15
CA ILE A 18 -2.36 -7.77 -0.89
C ILE A 18 -3.27 -8.45 0.11
N GLU A 19 -4.48 -7.95 0.22
CA GLU A 19 -5.50 -8.53 1.08
C GLU A 19 -6.69 -8.97 0.25
N TYR A 20 -7.24 -10.12 0.61
CA TYR A 20 -8.49 -10.62 0.07
C TYR A 20 -9.39 -10.96 1.24
N ASN A 21 -10.56 -10.33 1.28
CA ASN A 21 -11.56 -10.53 2.31
C ASN A 21 -12.87 -11.01 1.67
N LYS A 22 -13.51 -11.96 2.34
CA LYS A 22 -14.86 -12.43 2.04
C LYS A 22 -15.63 -12.47 3.34
N ASP A 23 -16.49 -11.48 3.54
CA ASP A 23 -17.34 -11.37 4.72
C ASP A 23 -18.83 -11.22 4.33
N ARG A 24 -19.70 -10.94 5.32
CA ARG A 24 -21.14 -10.72 5.08
C ARG A 24 -21.45 -9.46 4.27
N ARG A 25 -20.48 -8.55 4.10
CA ARG A 25 -20.57 -7.31 3.31
C ARG A 25 -20.05 -7.51 1.88
N GLY A 26 -19.43 -8.66 1.59
CA GLY A 26 -19.11 -9.10 0.25
C GLY A 26 -17.68 -9.58 0.08
N ARG A 27 -17.25 -9.67 -1.18
CA ARG A 27 -15.88 -10.01 -1.59
C ARG A 27 -15.14 -8.74 -2.00
N GLU A 28 -14.03 -8.49 -1.32
CA GLU A 28 -13.15 -7.38 -1.62
C GLU A 28 -11.70 -7.87 -1.74
N ALA A 29 -11.03 -7.47 -2.81
CA ALA A 29 -9.58 -7.53 -2.91
C ALA A 29 -9.03 -6.12 -2.73
N SER A 30 -8.00 -5.95 -1.91
CA SER A 30 -7.28 -4.70 -1.77
C SER A 30 -5.77 -4.90 -1.93
N LEU A 31 -5.12 -3.85 -2.41
CA LEU A 31 -3.71 -3.75 -2.69
C LEU A 31 -3.22 -2.44 -2.07
N GLN A 32 -2.11 -2.48 -1.36
CA GLN A 32 -1.39 -1.31 -0.90
C GLN A 32 0.08 -1.46 -1.23
N TYR A 33 0.67 -0.41 -1.78
CA TYR A 33 2.08 -0.36 -2.15
C TYR A 33 2.70 0.91 -1.58
N ASN A 34 3.84 0.79 -0.91
CA ASN A 34 4.62 1.91 -0.41
C ASN A 34 6.09 1.74 -0.78
N HIS A 35 6.75 2.78 -1.26
CA HIS A 35 8.15 2.73 -1.69
C HIS A 35 8.87 4.01 -1.26
N ASN A 36 9.96 3.88 -0.49
CA ASN A 36 10.89 4.98 -0.28
C ASN A 36 11.74 5.21 -1.54
N LEU A 37 11.48 6.30 -2.25
CA LEU A 37 12.22 6.66 -3.47
C LEU A 37 13.57 7.31 -3.14
N TYR A 38 13.61 8.03 -2.02
CA TYR A 38 14.78 8.77 -1.61
C TYR A 38 14.76 9.01 -0.10
N THR A 39 15.93 8.87 0.50
CA THR A 39 16.23 9.37 1.85
C THR A 39 17.56 10.11 1.78
N SER A 40 17.60 11.34 2.29
CA SER A 40 18.84 12.11 2.35
C SER A 40 19.83 11.45 3.31
N ARG A 41 21.13 11.61 3.05
CA ARG A 41 22.19 10.99 3.89
C ARG A 41 22.16 11.43 5.35
N ASP A 42 21.71 12.65 5.60
CA ASP A 42 21.56 13.25 6.92
C ASP A 42 20.17 12.99 7.54
N GLY A 43 19.29 12.24 6.86
CA GLY A 43 17.94 11.91 7.32
C GLY A 43 16.96 13.10 7.40
N ARG A 44 17.32 14.25 6.83
CA ARG A 44 16.51 15.47 6.86
C ARG A 44 15.44 15.53 5.78
N GLY A 45 15.59 14.75 4.71
CA GLY A 45 14.68 14.69 3.58
C GLY A 45 14.27 13.26 3.27
N SER A 46 12.98 13.02 3.00
CA SER A 46 12.50 11.76 2.43
C SER A 46 11.48 12.01 1.33
N ILE A 47 11.47 11.14 0.33
CA ILE A 47 10.44 11.06 -0.70
C ILE A 47 9.90 9.65 -0.70
N ASP A 48 8.61 9.53 -0.44
CA ASP A 48 7.88 8.26 -0.39
C ASP A 48 6.81 8.27 -1.49
N ALA A 49 6.68 7.19 -2.23
CA ALA A 49 5.58 6.94 -3.14
C ALA A 49 4.64 5.91 -2.53
N TYR A 50 3.34 6.10 -2.73
CA TYR A 50 2.33 5.14 -2.31
C TYR A 50 1.26 4.98 -3.37
N ALA A 51 0.69 3.77 -3.45
CA ALA A 51 -0.45 3.45 -4.27
C ALA A 51 -1.36 2.49 -3.50
N GLN A 52 -2.66 2.62 -3.73
CA GLN A 52 -3.67 1.72 -3.18
C GLN A 52 -4.74 1.44 -4.22
N GLY A 53 -5.29 0.24 -4.15
CA GLY A 53 -6.42 -0.17 -4.97
C GLY A 53 -7.31 -1.12 -4.21
N SER A 54 -8.61 -1.04 -4.44
CA SER A 54 -9.54 -2.09 -4.02
C SER A 54 -10.60 -2.38 -5.08
N ARG A 55 -11.05 -3.63 -5.11
CA ARG A 55 -12.09 -4.12 -5.99
C ARG A 55 -13.12 -4.87 -5.16
N ASN A 56 -14.34 -4.35 -5.16
CA ASN A 56 -15.50 -5.06 -4.64
C ASN A 56 -16.18 -5.82 -5.78
N PHE A 57 -16.18 -7.15 -5.68
CA PHE A 57 -16.69 -8.02 -6.74
C PHE A 57 -18.22 -8.10 -6.79
N ASP A 58 -18.89 -7.82 -5.67
CA ASP A 58 -20.34 -7.95 -5.57
C ASP A 58 -21.04 -6.66 -6.03
N HIS A 59 -20.40 -5.50 -5.84
CA HIS A 59 -20.87 -4.20 -6.32
C HIS A 59 -20.17 -3.73 -7.61
N ASN A 60 -19.30 -4.56 -8.20
CA ASN A 60 -18.43 -4.24 -9.34
C ASN A 60 -17.81 -2.83 -9.26
N ARG A 61 -17.39 -2.44 -8.06
CA ARG A 61 -16.84 -1.12 -7.77
C ARG A 61 -15.34 -1.24 -7.58
N ASN A 62 -14.60 -0.31 -8.18
CA ASN A 62 -13.17 -0.20 -7.99
C ASN A 62 -12.86 1.15 -7.36
N ASN A 63 -11.88 1.16 -6.47
CA ASN A 63 -11.32 2.37 -5.89
C ASN A 63 -9.81 2.33 -6.07
N PHE A 64 -9.22 3.43 -6.53
CA PHE A 64 -7.79 3.52 -6.74
C PHE A 64 -7.30 4.89 -6.25
N GLY A 65 -6.09 4.91 -5.70
CA GLY A 65 -5.47 6.15 -5.27
C GLY A 65 -3.97 5.97 -5.13
N GLY A 66 -3.27 7.09 -5.02
CA GLY A 66 -1.83 7.09 -4.83
C GLY A 66 -1.29 8.51 -4.81
N GLY A 67 -0.02 8.63 -4.48
CA GLY A 67 0.64 9.91 -4.40
C GLY A 67 2.12 9.79 -4.10
N ILE A 68 2.76 10.94 -4.11
CA ILE A 68 4.14 11.14 -3.67
C ILE A 68 4.10 12.07 -2.48
N GLN A 69 4.75 11.68 -1.39
CA GLN A 69 4.87 12.47 -0.18
C GLN A 69 6.34 12.84 0.04
N GLY A 70 6.62 14.14 0.09
CA GLY A 70 7.91 14.67 0.51
C GLY A 70 7.89 15.12 1.97
N LYS A 71 8.95 14.84 2.73
CA LYS A 71 9.15 15.36 4.08
C LYS A 71 10.52 16.01 4.15
N TRP A 72 10.59 17.22 4.72
CA TRP A 72 11.83 17.97 4.91
C TRP A 72 11.87 18.54 6.33
N ARG A 73 13.05 18.50 6.97
CA ARG A 73 13.31 19.11 8.27
C ARG A 73 14.40 20.17 8.10
N PHE A 74 14.14 21.36 8.63
CA PHE A 74 15.04 22.51 8.59
C PHE A 74 15.75 22.68 9.93
#